data_AF-A0A440UUC1-F1
#
_entry.id   AF-A0A440UUC1-F1
#
_cell.length_a   1.000
_cell.length_b   1.000
_cell.length_c   1.000
_cell.angle_alpha   90.00
_cell.angle_beta   90.00
_cell.angle_gamma   90.00
#
_symmetry.space_group_name_H-M   'P 1'
#
loop_
_entity.id
_entity.type
_entity.pdbx_description
1 polymer ?
#
loop_
_entity_poly.entity_id
_entity_poly.type
_entity_poly.pdbx_seq_one_letter_code
_entity_poly.pdbx_strand_id
1 'polypeptide(L)' 'GKRVFLMAPIHHHFEKLGWTESQVVIRFWIIAVILALVGLSTLKLR' A
#
# COMPACT_ATOMS: atom_id res chain seq x y z
N GLY A 1 0.03 21.48 -14.21
CA GLY A 1 1.10 20.51 -13.92
C GLY A 1 0.69 19.14 -14.40
N LYS A 2 1.65 18.28 -14.81
CA LYS A 2 1.34 16.89 -15.19
C LYS A 2 1.02 16.07 -13.94
N ARG A 3 -0.03 15.25 -13.98
CA ARG A 3 -0.38 14.33 -12.90
C ARG A 3 0.56 13.12 -12.94
N VAL A 4 1.15 12.76 -11.80
CA VAL A 4 1.98 11.55 -11.66
C VAL A 4 1.10 10.31 -11.47
N PHE A 5 0.05 10.43 -10.64
CA PHE A 5 -0.96 9.40 -10.44
C PHE A 5 -2.24 9.74 -11.20
N LEU A 6 -2.97 8.71 -11.64
CA LEU A 6 -4.31 8.88 -12.22
C LEU A 6 -5.27 9.58 -11.22
N MET A 7 -5.13 9.26 -9.94
CA MET A 7 -5.83 9.88 -8.81
C MET A 7 -5.00 9.68 -7.53
N ALA A 8 -5.07 10.63 -6.61
CA ALA A 8 -4.50 10.52 -5.27
C ALA A 8 -5.65 10.58 -4.25
N PRO A 9 -5.59 9.83 -3.14
CA PRO A 9 -4.49 8.96 -2.68
C PRO A 9 -4.27 7.70 -3.52
N ILE A 10 -3.16 7.00 -3.29
CA ILE A 10 -2.67 5.92 -4.18
C ILE A 10 -3.64 4.73 -4.35
N HIS A 11 -4.54 4.46 -3.41
CA HIS A 11 -5.51 3.36 -3.57
C HIS A 11 -6.48 3.62 -4.74
N HIS A 12 -6.92 4.88 -4.92
CA HIS A 12 -7.75 5.27 -6.07
C HIS A 12 -7.00 5.20 -7.40
N HIS A 13 -5.66 5.30 -7.38
CA HIS A 13 -4.88 5.04 -8.58
C HIS A 13 -5.07 3.60 -9.07
N PHE A 14 -5.08 2.63 -8.16
CA PHE A 14 -5.28 1.22 -8.49
C PHE A 14 -6.74 0.90 -8.89
N GLU A 15 -7.72 1.55 -8.26
CA GLU A 15 -9.13 1.45 -8.70
C GLU A 15 -9.29 1.98 -10.14
N LYS A 16 -8.64 3.10 -10.48
CA LYS A 16 -8.64 3.64 -11.85
C LYS A 16 -7.87 2.77 -12.86
N LEU A 17 -6.99 1.88 -12.39
CA LEU A 17 -6.33 0.86 -13.21
C LEU A 17 -7.18 -0.43 -13.34
N GLY A 18 -8.38 -0.46 -12.77
CA GLY A 18 -9.35 -1.56 -12.91
C GLY A 18 -9.32 -2.60 -11.80
N TRP A 19 -8.64 -2.34 -10.67
CA TRP A 19 -8.67 -3.24 -9.52
C TRP A 19 -9.96 -3.06 -8.74
N THR A 20 -10.49 -4.16 -8.20
CA THR A 20 -11.59 -4.08 -7.24
C THR A 20 -11.10 -3.52 -5.91
N GLU A 21 -11.97 -2.84 -5.17
CA GLU A 21 -11.65 -2.31 -3.84
C GLU A 21 -11.06 -3.40 -2.92
N SER A 22 -11.67 -4.59 -2.92
CA SER A 22 -11.18 -5.75 -2.16
C SER A 22 -9.76 -6.18 -2.56
N GLN A 23 -9.42 -6.15 -3.85
CA GLN A 23 -8.08 -6.47 -4.32
C GLN A 23 -7.05 -5.45 -3.82
N VAL A 24 -7.37 -4.16 -3.84
CA VAL A 24 -6.48 -3.11 -3.34
C VAL A 24 -6.26 -3.28 -1.84
N VAL A 25 -7.34 -3.45 -1.06
CA VAL A 25 -7.29 -3.60 0.40
C VAL A 25 -6.42 -4.80 0.81
N ILE A 26 -6.68 -5.99 0.24
CA ILE A 26 -5.94 -7.21 0.61
C ILE A 26 -4.45 -7.08 0.27
N ARG A 27 -4.11 -6.52 -0.88
CA ARG A 27 -2.70 -6.33 -1.28
C ARG A 27 -1.99 -5.31 -0.38
N PHE A 28 -2.67 -4.24 0.02
CA PHE A 28 -2.12 -3.26 0.94
C PHE A 28 -1.92 -3.84 2.35
N TRP A 29 -2.80 -4.73 2.80
CA TRP A 29 -2.61 -5.46 4.06
C TRP A 29 -1.38 -6.37 4.02
N ILE A 30 -1.14 -7.10 2.93
CA ILE A 30 0.06 -7.92 2.78
C ILE A 30 1.32 -7.06 2.91
N ILE A 31 1.37 -5.92 2.22
CA ILE A 31 2.50 -4.98 2.31
C ILE A 31 2.64 -4.43 3.74
N ALA A 32 1.54 -4.04 4.38
CA ALA A 32 1.55 -3.51 5.74
C ALA A 32 2.10 -4.52 6.76
N VAL A 33 1.69 -5.80 6.67
CA VAL A 33 2.20 -6.87 7.53
C VAL A 33 3.70 -7.09 7.30
N ILE A 34 4.16 -7.14 6.04
CA ILE A 34 5.59 -7.29 5.73
C ILE A 34 6.39 -6.13 6.34
N LEU A 35 5.93 -4.88 6.13
CA LEU A 35 6.60 -3.71 6.70
C LEU A 35 6.57 -3.69 8.22
N ALA A 36 5.48 -4.17 8.85
CA ALA A 36 5.41 -4.31 10.30
C ALA A 36 6.46 -5.31 10.82
N LEU A 37 6.59 -6.48 10.17
CA LEU A 37 7.62 -7.47 10.53
C LEU A 37 9.04 -6.94 10.32
N VAL A 38 9.28 -6.19 9.25
CA VAL A 38 10.56 -5.50 9.03
C VAL A 38 10.82 -4.45 10.11
N GLY A 39 9.81 -3.67 10.49
CA GLY A 39 9.92 -2.72 11.61
C GLY A 39 10.30 -3.43 12.91
N LEU A 40 9.60 -4.53 13.23
CA LEU A 40 9.87 -5.36 14.41
C LEU A 40 11.27 -5.99 14.39
N SER A 41 11.75 -6.43 13.22
CA SER A 41 13.10 -7.02 13.12
C SER A 41 14.22 -6.01 13.38
N THR A 42 13.98 -4.72 13.09
CA THR A 42 14.93 -3.64 13.38
C THR A 42 14.84 -3.11 14.81
N LEU A 43 13.79 -3.48 15.55
CA LEU A 43 13.60 -3.04 16.93
C LEU A 43 14.65 -3.71 17.83
N LYS A 44 15.70 -2.95 18.20
CA LYS A 44 16.68 -3.40 19.18
C LYS A 44 16.07 -3.36 20.57
N LEU A 45 15.65 -4.52 21.05
CA LEU A 45 15.33 -4.75 22.47
C LEU A 45 16.66 -4.93 23.22
N ARG A 46 17.25 -3.83 23.67
CA ARG A 46 18.37 -3.83 24.62
C ARG A 46 17.99 -3.00 25.83
#